data_AF-A0A917GIB6-F1
#
_entry.id   AF-A0A917GIB6-F1
#
_cell.length_a   1.000
_cell.length_b   1.000
_cell.length_c   1.000
_cell.angle_alpha   90.00
_cell.angle_beta   90.00
_cell.angle_gamma   90.00
#
_symmetry.space_group_name_H-M   'P 1'
#
loop_
_entity.id
_entity.type
_entity.pdbx_description
1 polymer ?
#
loop_
_entity_poly.entity_id
_entity_poly.type
_entity_poly.pdbx_seq_one_letter_code
_entity_poly.pdbx_strand_id
1 'polypeptide(L)'
;MLGCKKPFSQTPETALAFPIEDTKAEESIAFIAGFDEDDNRYYDNAKNYFQAKNIQVVDSLFSIAEIISFLNKNSNKTFKNIHIVSHSNSWLGMSLKTIKNGERITVESLSHAKNNMPLLKDDFNSDAQIVFHSCGLGENKELLEALKRLFVTQNSSQTPKIIASSFFNVFGGKYAGHYLAKPYYGYYPTAGSPGPLALSKEFEASYPNTNIDWFTALKTREETNLGQVYSYKFNIPVVWEFTFNDPTEIPELTDREAIMDWVSESPEMASVILKLNIPIEKYRWKSDIHGNKLSIKGKTTVLCVLEPILQENDATEYRSPEFSDASLYHIL
;
A
#
# COMPACT_ATOMS: atom_id res chain seq x y z
N MET A 1 38.08 -67.75 37.49
CA MET A 1 37.14 -66.82 36.84
C MET A 1 37.89 -65.58 36.40
N LEU A 2 37.83 -65.27 35.10
CA LEU A 2 37.90 -63.95 34.44
C LEU A 2 39.08 -63.03 34.83
N GLY A 3 40.02 -62.64 33.96
CA GLY A 3 40.06 -62.63 32.50
C GLY A 3 40.73 -61.32 32.05
N CYS A 4 41.86 -61.43 31.38
CA CYS A 4 42.63 -60.32 30.79
C CYS A 4 41.75 -59.43 29.89
N LYS A 5 41.89 -58.11 29.99
CA LYS A 5 41.42 -57.17 28.95
C LYS A 5 42.60 -56.57 28.19
N LYS A 6 42.50 -56.74 26.87
CA LYS A 6 43.41 -56.34 25.79
C LYS A 6 43.52 -54.81 25.63
N PRO A 7 44.58 -54.33 24.95
CA PRO A 7 44.74 -52.91 24.62
C PRO A 7 43.73 -52.48 23.55
N PHE A 8 43.20 -51.27 23.67
CA PHE A 8 42.34 -50.67 22.65
C PHE A 8 43.16 -50.23 21.43
N SER A 9 42.55 -50.53 20.28
CA SER A 9 42.98 -50.35 18.89
C SER A 9 43.29 -48.89 18.52
N GLN A 10 44.40 -48.69 17.81
CA GLN A 10 44.63 -47.53 16.94
C GLN A 10 44.12 -47.85 15.53
N THR A 11 43.12 -47.11 15.05
CA THR A 11 42.96 -46.81 13.62
C THR A 11 42.16 -45.51 13.45
N PRO A 12 42.46 -44.70 12.42
CA PRO A 12 41.98 -43.34 12.27
C PRO A 12 40.63 -43.29 11.55
N GLU A 13 39.63 -42.66 12.15
CA GLU A 13 38.45 -42.20 11.41
C GLU A 13 38.84 -40.94 10.63
N THR A 14 39.31 -41.15 9.40
CA THR A 14 39.36 -40.10 8.40
C THR A 14 37.91 -39.75 8.02
N ALA A 15 37.34 -38.76 8.70
CA ALA A 15 36.06 -38.18 8.32
C ALA A 15 36.20 -37.53 6.93
N LEU A 16 35.62 -38.17 5.92
CA LEU A 16 35.42 -37.58 4.60
C LEU A 16 34.43 -36.42 4.74
N ALA A 17 34.95 -35.19 4.74
CA ALA A 17 34.13 -33.99 4.61
C ALA A 17 33.54 -33.99 3.20
N PHE A 18 32.22 -34.16 3.10
CA PHE A 18 31.48 -33.92 1.87
C PHE A 18 31.64 -32.45 1.46
N PRO A 19 31.75 -32.16 0.14
CA PRO A 19 31.79 -30.79 -0.33
C PRO A 19 30.48 -30.09 0.09
N ILE A 20 30.62 -29.01 0.84
CA ILE A 20 29.53 -28.09 1.13
C ILE A 20 29.16 -27.47 -0.22
N GLU A 21 28.02 -27.87 -0.78
CA GLU A 21 27.40 -27.11 -1.87
C GLU A 21 27.21 -25.68 -1.36
N ASP A 22 27.79 -24.73 -2.10
CA ASP A 22 27.68 -23.30 -1.85
C ASP A 22 26.22 -22.91 -2.12
N THR A 23 25.36 -23.14 -1.12
CA THR A 23 23.97 -22.72 -1.15
C THR A 23 23.98 -21.20 -1.10
N LYS A 24 23.81 -20.57 -2.26
CA LYS A 24 23.57 -19.12 -2.36
C LYS A 24 22.54 -18.75 -1.30
N ALA A 25 22.95 -17.96 -0.31
CA ALA A 25 22.08 -17.52 0.75
C ALA A 25 20.84 -16.84 0.15
N GLU A 26 19.65 -17.29 0.52
CA GLU A 26 18.39 -16.72 0.06
C GLU A 26 18.23 -15.30 0.64
N GLU A 27 18.56 -14.27 -0.16
CA GLU A 27 18.52 -12.88 0.30
C GLU A 27 17.08 -12.33 0.23
N SER A 28 16.75 -11.43 1.15
CA SER A 28 15.55 -10.59 1.08
C SER A 28 15.96 -9.13 0.94
N ILE A 29 15.17 -8.36 0.21
CA ILE A 29 15.42 -6.93 -0.03
C ILE A 29 14.13 -6.15 0.10
N ALA A 30 14.22 -4.94 0.64
CA ALA A 30 13.10 -4.01 0.78
C ALA A 30 13.38 -2.69 0.07
N PHE A 31 12.46 -2.30 -0.83
CA PHE A 31 12.43 -1.00 -1.48
C PHE A 31 11.45 -0.10 -0.74
N ILE A 32 11.95 0.99 -0.16
CA ILE A 32 11.14 2.04 0.47
C ILE A 32 10.91 3.12 -0.57
N ALA A 33 9.79 3.05 -1.28
CA ALA A 33 9.56 3.79 -2.50
C ALA A 33 8.66 5.02 -2.28
N GLY A 34 9.03 5.85 -1.32
CA GLY A 34 8.40 7.13 -1.05
C GLY A 34 9.10 7.87 0.09
N PHE A 35 8.53 9.00 0.48
CA PHE A 35 9.00 9.83 1.57
C PHE A 35 7.83 10.24 2.44
N ASP A 36 8.13 10.43 3.71
CA ASP A 36 7.17 10.89 4.71
C ASP A 36 6.88 12.39 4.54
N GLU A 37 5.61 12.76 4.72
CA GLU A 37 5.12 14.13 4.68
C GLU A 37 4.46 14.48 6.02
N ASP A 38 4.66 15.72 6.46
CA ASP A 38 4.18 16.23 7.75
C ASP A 38 4.60 15.33 8.94
N ASP A 39 3.65 14.95 9.80
CA ASP A 39 3.89 14.13 10.99
C ASP A 39 3.73 12.62 10.73
N ASN A 40 3.41 12.19 9.50
CA ASN A 40 3.29 10.77 9.16
C ASN A 40 4.68 10.15 8.98
N ARG A 41 4.98 9.07 9.71
CA ARG A 41 6.30 8.40 9.72
C ARG A 41 6.29 7.01 9.08
N TYR A 42 5.40 6.79 8.11
CA TYR A 42 5.14 5.49 7.52
C TYR A 42 6.39 4.86 6.89
N TYR A 43 7.09 5.60 6.04
CA TYR A 43 8.26 5.10 5.31
C TYR A 43 9.47 4.93 6.23
N ASP A 44 9.69 5.88 7.15
CA ASP A 44 10.72 5.77 8.20
C ASP A 44 10.50 4.53 9.07
N ASN A 45 9.27 4.29 9.52
CA ASN A 45 8.94 3.14 10.35
C ASN A 45 9.11 1.82 9.59
N ALA A 46 8.73 1.78 8.31
CA ALA A 46 8.95 0.60 7.46
C ALA A 46 10.44 0.32 7.27
N LYS A 47 11.25 1.35 6.99
CA LYS A 47 12.71 1.24 6.89
C LYS A 47 13.29 0.65 8.17
N ASN A 48 12.95 1.21 9.33
CA ASN A 48 13.42 0.72 10.64
C ASN A 48 13.01 -0.75 10.88
N TYR A 49 11.78 -1.12 10.51
CA TYR A 49 11.29 -2.49 10.63
C TYR A 49 12.12 -3.50 9.82
N PHE A 50 12.40 -3.22 8.55
CA PHE A 50 13.19 -4.12 7.70
C PHE A 50 14.68 -4.15 8.13
N GLN A 51 15.25 -3.01 8.51
CA GLN A 51 16.62 -2.95 9.03
C GLN A 51 16.79 -3.75 10.32
N ALA A 52 15.84 -3.67 11.25
CA ALA A 52 15.86 -4.46 12.49
C ALA A 52 15.81 -5.98 12.24
N LYS A 53 15.34 -6.41 11.07
CA LYS A 53 15.34 -7.81 10.61
C LYS A 53 16.57 -8.19 9.79
N ASN A 54 17.58 -7.31 9.69
CA ASN A 54 18.75 -7.48 8.85
C ASN A 54 18.43 -7.67 7.35
N ILE A 55 17.30 -7.11 6.90
CA ILE A 55 16.92 -7.11 5.48
C ILE A 55 17.58 -5.90 4.80
N GLN A 56 18.16 -6.10 3.62
CA GLN A 56 18.76 -5.00 2.85
C GLN A 56 17.67 -3.99 2.47
N VAL A 57 17.91 -2.70 2.76
CA VAL A 57 16.98 -1.61 2.41
C VAL A 57 17.54 -0.74 1.29
N VAL A 58 16.70 -0.42 0.31
CA VAL A 58 16.95 0.57 -0.74
C VAL A 58 15.84 1.62 -0.70
N ASP A 59 16.18 2.86 -0.37
CA ASP A 59 15.25 3.96 -0.10
C ASP A 59 15.43 5.18 -1.05
N SER A 60 16.08 4.95 -2.19
CA SER A 60 16.40 5.99 -3.19
C SER A 60 15.73 5.76 -4.55
N LEU A 61 14.87 4.74 -4.67
CA LEU A 61 14.19 4.38 -5.91
C LEU A 61 12.68 4.60 -5.74
N PHE A 62 12.09 5.46 -6.59
CA PHE A 62 10.71 5.93 -6.42
C PHE A 62 9.80 5.56 -7.60
N SER A 63 10.30 4.74 -8.51
CA SER A 63 9.52 4.19 -9.63
C SER A 63 9.74 2.70 -9.82
N ILE A 64 8.72 2.01 -10.34
CA ILE A 64 8.80 0.57 -10.62
C ILE A 64 9.87 0.27 -11.68
N ALA A 65 10.06 1.15 -12.67
CA ALA A 65 11.14 1.03 -13.65
C ALA A 65 12.54 1.09 -13.03
N GLU A 66 12.75 1.95 -12.02
CA GLU A 66 14.01 2.01 -11.28
C GLU A 66 14.25 0.72 -10.48
N ILE A 67 13.21 0.17 -9.85
CA ILE A 67 13.27 -1.11 -9.12
C ILE A 67 13.63 -2.25 -10.09
N ILE A 68 12.93 -2.39 -11.23
CA ILE A 68 13.25 -3.42 -12.23
C ILE A 68 14.68 -3.27 -12.75
N SER A 69 15.12 -2.03 -13.01
CA SER A 69 16.51 -1.75 -13.42
C SER A 69 17.52 -2.16 -12.36
N PHE A 70 17.20 -1.96 -11.08
CA PHE A 70 18.04 -2.40 -9.97
C PHE A 70 18.13 -3.93 -9.93
N LEU A 71 17.00 -4.64 -10.03
CA LEU A 71 16.98 -6.10 -10.05
C LEU A 71 17.80 -6.66 -11.22
N ASN A 72 17.67 -6.07 -12.41
CA ASN A 72 18.43 -6.43 -13.61
C ASN A 72 19.95 -6.19 -13.51
N LYS A 73 20.39 -5.26 -12.65
CA LYS A 73 21.81 -5.01 -12.38
C LYS A 73 22.38 -5.95 -11.32
N ASN A 74 21.50 -6.54 -10.51
CA ASN A 74 21.85 -7.46 -9.42
C ASN A 74 21.39 -8.90 -9.74
N SER A 75 21.29 -9.27 -11.03
CA SER A 75 20.79 -10.58 -11.46
C SER A 75 21.68 -11.76 -11.02
N ASN A 76 22.90 -11.48 -10.57
CA ASN A 76 23.78 -12.49 -9.95
C ASN A 76 23.31 -12.94 -8.56
N LYS A 77 22.45 -12.15 -7.89
CA LYS A 77 21.86 -12.44 -6.59
C LYS A 77 20.51 -13.15 -6.75
N THR A 78 20.22 -14.04 -5.80
CA THR A 78 18.93 -14.73 -5.73
C THR A 78 18.13 -14.15 -4.57
N PHE A 79 17.01 -13.49 -4.89
CA PHE A 79 16.09 -12.97 -3.88
C PHE A 79 14.94 -13.95 -3.67
N LYS A 80 14.64 -14.26 -2.41
CA LYS A 80 13.43 -14.99 -2.03
C LYS A 80 12.25 -14.05 -1.88
N ASN A 81 12.44 -12.95 -1.16
CA ASN A 81 11.41 -11.93 -0.93
C ASN A 81 11.91 -10.56 -1.39
N ILE A 82 11.12 -9.91 -2.23
CA ILE A 82 11.31 -8.52 -2.65
C ILE A 82 10.14 -7.73 -2.10
N HIS A 83 10.39 -6.95 -1.06
CA HIS A 83 9.40 -6.08 -0.45
C HIS A 83 9.39 -4.73 -1.17
N ILE A 84 8.22 -4.25 -1.57
CA ILE A 84 8.02 -2.93 -2.15
C ILE A 84 7.05 -2.17 -1.24
N VAL A 85 7.56 -1.19 -0.51
CA VAL A 85 6.78 -0.35 0.40
C VAL A 85 6.42 0.94 -0.33
N SER A 86 5.12 1.16 -0.49
CA SER A 86 4.57 2.35 -1.13
C SER A 86 3.17 2.58 -0.59
N HIS A 87 2.83 3.81 -0.22
CA HIS A 87 1.44 4.15 0.01
C HIS A 87 0.62 3.81 -1.22
N SER A 88 -0.55 3.23 -0.99
CA SER A 88 -1.59 3.04 -1.98
C SER A 88 -2.86 3.65 -1.42
N ASN A 89 -3.62 4.21 -2.33
CA ASN A 89 -4.95 4.69 -2.06
C ASN A 89 -5.88 3.92 -3.00
N SER A 90 -6.89 3.27 -2.44
CA SER A 90 -7.89 2.49 -3.20
C SER A 90 -8.53 3.27 -4.34
N TRP A 91 -8.51 4.60 -4.28
CA TRP A 91 -9.11 5.52 -5.26
C TRP A 91 -8.12 6.11 -6.28
N LEU A 92 -6.85 6.30 -5.89
CA LEU A 92 -5.85 7.04 -6.68
C LEU A 92 -4.67 6.17 -7.13
N GLY A 93 -4.74 4.87 -6.90
CA GLY A 93 -3.67 3.93 -7.18
C GLY A 93 -2.46 4.09 -6.24
N MET A 94 -1.33 3.52 -6.64
CA MET A 94 -0.11 3.50 -5.82
C MET A 94 0.70 4.80 -5.99
N SER A 95 1.31 5.26 -4.90
CA SER A 95 2.20 6.44 -4.90
C SER A 95 3.50 6.21 -5.66
N LEU A 96 3.95 4.96 -5.72
CA LEU A 96 5.02 4.52 -6.61
C LEU A 96 4.74 4.96 -8.06
N LYS A 97 5.76 5.52 -8.70
CA LYS A 97 5.66 5.99 -10.09
C LYS A 97 5.91 4.89 -11.11
N THR A 98 5.40 5.04 -12.32
CA THR A 98 5.67 4.12 -13.43
C THR A 98 7.14 4.18 -13.87
N ILE A 99 7.62 5.38 -14.21
CA ILE A 99 9.01 5.69 -14.59
C ILE A 99 9.52 6.89 -13.78
N LYS A 100 10.81 7.22 -13.90
CA LYS A 100 11.36 8.46 -13.32
C LYS A 100 10.59 9.66 -13.87
N ASN A 101 10.02 10.46 -12.97
CA ASN A 101 9.12 11.60 -13.27
C ASN A 101 7.81 11.21 -13.97
N GLY A 102 7.45 9.92 -13.99
CA GLY A 102 6.16 9.45 -14.49
C GLY A 102 5.02 9.68 -13.53
N GLU A 103 3.86 9.17 -13.91
CA GLU A 103 2.63 9.23 -13.14
C GLU A 103 2.62 8.18 -12.01
N ARG A 104 1.72 8.37 -11.04
CA ARG A 104 1.35 7.34 -10.07
C ARG A 104 0.87 6.09 -10.78
N ILE A 105 1.12 4.93 -10.20
CA ILE A 105 0.72 3.65 -10.78
C ILE A 105 -0.80 3.45 -10.67
N THR A 106 -1.44 3.35 -11.83
CA THR A 106 -2.79 2.84 -12.07
C THR A 106 -2.73 1.82 -13.21
N VAL A 107 -3.84 1.15 -13.53
CA VAL A 107 -3.89 0.24 -14.67
C VAL A 107 -3.59 0.99 -15.97
N GLU A 108 -4.18 2.18 -16.12
CA GLU A 108 -4.02 3.03 -17.29
C GLU A 108 -2.59 3.56 -17.41
N SER A 109 -2.03 4.12 -16.34
CA SER A 109 -0.67 4.69 -16.40
C SER A 109 0.40 3.63 -16.65
N LEU A 110 0.22 2.40 -16.12
CA LEU A 110 1.09 1.26 -16.45
C LEU A 110 0.99 0.86 -17.92
N SER A 111 -0.23 0.83 -18.48
CA SER A 111 -0.45 0.55 -19.90
C SER A 111 0.26 1.57 -20.79
N HIS A 112 0.11 2.86 -20.49
CA HIS A 112 0.77 3.94 -21.22
C HIS A 112 2.30 3.91 -21.09
N ALA A 113 2.83 3.55 -19.92
CA ALA A 113 4.27 3.50 -19.67
C ALA A 113 4.96 2.23 -20.20
N LYS A 114 4.21 1.20 -20.63
CA LYS A 114 4.72 -0.14 -20.95
C LYS A 114 5.94 -0.14 -21.87
N ASN A 115 5.92 0.66 -22.94
CA ASN A 115 7.01 0.72 -23.92
C ASN A 115 8.27 1.43 -23.41
N ASN A 116 8.16 2.18 -22.31
CA ASN A 116 9.25 2.94 -21.70
C ASN A 116 9.80 2.27 -20.43
N MET A 117 9.22 1.13 -20.02
CA MET A 117 9.68 0.38 -18.86
C MET A 117 10.75 -0.65 -19.26
N PRO A 118 11.80 -0.83 -18.45
CA PRO A 118 12.75 -1.91 -18.65
C PRO A 118 12.04 -3.25 -18.45
N LEU A 119 12.40 -4.24 -19.26
CA LEU A 119 11.96 -5.62 -19.08
C LEU A 119 12.85 -6.32 -18.06
N LEU A 120 12.26 -7.18 -17.24
CA LEU A 120 13.02 -8.05 -16.34
C LEU A 120 13.80 -9.08 -17.18
N LYS A 121 15.10 -9.23 -16.91
CA LYS A 121 15.97 -10.18 -17.63
C LYS A 121 15.66 -11.62 -17.22
N ASP A 122 15.88 -12.56 -18.14
CA ASP A 122 15.60 -13.99 -17.92
C ASP A 122 16.42 -14.62 -16.79
N ASP A 123 17.58 -14.05 -16.45
CA ASP A 123 18.43 -14.50 -15.34
C ASP A 123 17.83 -14.16 -13.95
N PHE A 124 16.70 -13.44 -13.90
CA PHE A 124 16.02 -13.13 -12.65
C PHE A 124 15.34 -14.38 -12.07
N ASN A 125 15.48 -14.57 -10.75
CA ASN A 125 14.89 -15.71 -10.05
C ASN A 125 13.36 -15.71 -10.14
N SER A 126 12.80 -16.64 -10.91
CA SER A 126 11.36 -16.80 -11.09
C SER A 126 10.61 -17.29 -9.85
N ASP A 127 11.29 -17.87 -8.86
CA ASP A 127 10.69 -18.33 -7.61
C ASP A 127 10.54 -17.22 -6.55
N ALA A 128 10.95 -15.99 -6.87
CA ALA A 128 10.85 -14.86 -5.97
C ALA A 128 9.39 -14.50 -5.63
N GLN A 129 9.18 -14.05 -4.39
CA GLN A 129 7.94 -13.44 -3.93
C GLN A 129 8.10 -11.92 -3.93
N ILE A 130 7.26 -11.22 -4.70
CA ILE A 130 7.21 -9.77 -4.74
C ILE A 130 6.04 -9.33 -3.86
N VAL A 131 6.37 -8.77 -2.71
CA VAL A 131 5.42 -8.39 -1.66
C VAL A 131 5.22 -6.89 -1.67
N PHE A 132 4.04 -6.44 -2.08
CA PHE A 132 3.63 -5.05 -2.03
C PHE A 132 3.02 -4.72 -0.66
N HIS A 133 3.73 -3.89 0.10
CA HIS A 133 3.22 -3.28 1.32
C HIS A 133 2.52 -1.97 0.94
N SER A 134 1.32 -2.13 0.41
CA SER A 134 0.51 -1.04 -0.15
C SER A 134 -0.93 -1.20 0.29
N CYS A 135 -1.43 -0.26 1.09
CA CYS A 135 -2.74 -0.34 1.73
C CYS A 135 -3.86 -0.58 0.70
N GLY A 136 -4.65 -1.65 0.91
CA GLY A 136 -5.81 -1.98 0.08
C GLY A 136 -5.49 -2.47 -1.34
N LEU A 137 -4.23 -2.71 -1.70
CA LEU A 137 -3.86 -3.16 -3.05
C LEU A 137 -4.43 -4.55 -3.37
N GLY A 138 -4.57 -5.42 -2.36
CA GLY A 138 -5.18 -6.75 -2.48
C GLY A 138 -6.60 -6.76 -3.05
N GLU A 139 -7.35 -5.66 -2.87
CA GLU A 139 -8.70 -5.51 -3.41
C GLU A 139 -8.70 -5.16 -4.91
N ASN A 140 -7.61 -4.59 -5.44
CA ASN A 140 -7.50 -4.18 -6.83
C ASN A 140 -6.84 -5.27 -7.70
N LYS A 141 -7.63 -6.29 -8.02
CA LYS A 141 -7.18 -7.45 -8.81
C LYS A 141 -6.65 -7.05 -10.19
N GLU A 142 -7.28 -6.07 -10.85
CA GLU A 142 -6.85 -5.61 -12.17
C GLU A 142 -5.46 -4.97 -12.13
N LEU A 143 -5.20 -4.13 -11.13
CA LEU A 143 -3.89 -3.53 -10.92
C LEU A 143 -2.83 -4.56 -10.54
N LEU A 144 -3.16 -5.54 -9.70
CA LEU A 144 -2.24 -6.63 -9.35
C LEU A 144 -1.85 -7.47 -10.57
N GLU A 145 -2.80 -7.79 -11.44
CA GLU A 145 -2.52 -8.45 -12.72
C GLU A 145 -1.66 -7.58 -13.65
N ALA A 146 -1.90 -6.27 -13.70
CA ALA A 146 -1.06 -5.34 -14.45
C ALA A 146 0.37 -5.31 -13.91
N LEU A 147 0.56 -5.30 -12.59
CA LEU A 147 1.87 -5.36 -11.94
C LEU A 147 2.58 -6.69 -12.18
N LYS A 148 1.87 -7.82 -12.08
CA LYS A 148 2.42 -9.16 -12.36
C LYS A 148 3.07 -9.23 -13.73
N ARG A 149 2.42 -8.66 -14.76
CA ARG A 149 2.94 -8.63 -16.14
C ARG A 149 4.27 -7.88 -16.28
N LEU A 150 4.63 -6.99 -15.35
CA LEU A 150 5.92 -6.28 -15.37
C LEU A 150 7.09 -7.17 -14.94
N PHE A 151 6.79 -8.22 -14.17
CA PHE A 151 7.79 -9.14 -13.62
C PHE A 151 7.85 -10.47 -14.38
N VAL A 152 7.15 -10.59 -15.51
CA VAL A 152 7.25 -11.73 -16.42
C VAL A 152 8.47 -11.54 -17.31
N THR A 153 9.38 -12.51 -17.29
CA THR A 153 10.53 -12.59 -18.20
C THR A 153 10.10 -13.12 -19.57
N GLN A 154 10.85 -12.86 -20.64
CA GLN A 154 10.44 -13.27 -22.00
C GLN A 154 10.50 -14.79 -22.22
N ASN A 155 11.44 -15.47 -21.56
CA ASN A 155 11.73 -16.88 -21.83
C ASN A 155 11.42 -17.85 -20.67
N SER A 156 10.94 -17.37 -19.52
CA SER A 156 10.55 -18.25 -18.40
C SER A 156 9.04 -18.54 -18.40
N SER A 157 8.70 -19.81 -18.21
CA SER A 157 7.34 -20.26 -17.90
C SER A 157 6.95 -20.01 -16.44
N GLN A 158 7.91 -19.65 -15.59
CA GLN A 158 7.68 -19.35 -14.18
C GLN A 158 7.66 -17.84 -13.95
N THR A 159 6.63 -17.36 -13.26
CA THR A 159 6.45 -15.96 -12.92
C THR A 159 6.59 -15.78 -11.41
N PRO A 160 7.28 -14.73 -10.94
CA PRO A 160 7.32 -14.39 -9.52
C PRO A 160 5.91 -14.27 -8.95
N LYS A 161 5.73 -14.70 -7.71
CA LYS A 161 4.45 -14.54 -7.01
C LYS A 161 4.26 -13.07 -6.67
N ILE A 162 3.11 -12.51 -7.01
CA ILE A 162 2.76 -11.15 -6.58
C ILE A 162 1.85 -11.25 -5.37
N ILE A 163 2.27 -10.62 -4.27
CA ILE A 163 1.60 -10.72 -2.97
C ILE A 163 1.23 -9.32 -2.50
N ALA A 164 -0.04 -9.10 -2.16
CA ALA A 164 -0.50 -7.83 -1.59
C ALA A 164 -1.67 -8.06 -0.64
N SER A 165 -1.73 -7.29 0.45
CA SER A 165 -2.85 -7.36 1.38
C SER A 165 -3.98 -6.43 0.97
N SER A 166 -5.22 -6.87 1.18
CA SER A 166 -6.41 -6.01 1.15
C SER A 166 -6.49 -5.08 2.37
N PHE A 167 -5.71 -5.36 3.40
CA PHE A 167 -5.72 -4.63 4.65
C PHE A 167 -4.75 -3.44 4.62
N PHE A 168 -4.90 -2.58 5.63
CA PHE A 168 -4.00 -1.48 5.87
C PHE A 168 -2.70 -2.01 6.48
N ASN A 169 -1.57 -1.63 5.90
CA ASN A 169 -0.25 -1.96 6.44
C ASN A 169 0.13 -0.89 7.47
N VAL A 170 0.28 -1.27 8.74
CA VAL A 170 0.69 -0.36 9.80
C VAL A 170 2.14 -0.64 10.17
N PHE A 171 3.03 0.34 10.00
CA PHE A 171 4.42 0.27 10.46
C PHE A 171 4.65 1.21 11.64
N GLY A 172 5.43 0.74 12.62
CA GLY A 172 5.75 1.50 13.84
C GLY A 172 4.59 1.57 14.83
N GLY A 173 3.80 0.50 14.93
CA GLY A 173 2.77 0.37 15.95
C GLY A 173 3.34 0.31 17.36
N LYS A 174 2.52 0.70 18.35
CA LYS A 174 2.91 0.71 19.77
C LYS A 174 3.28 -0.67 20.30
N TYR A 175 2.58 -1.72 19.84
CA TYR A 175 2.75 -3.08 20.33
C TYR A 175 3.46 -4.02 19.33
N ALA A 176 3.58 -3.61 18.06
CA ALA A 176 4.33 -4.35 17.04
C ALA A 176 4.88 -3.42 15.96
N GLY A 177 6.07 -3.73 15.45
CA GLY A 177 6.72 -2.95 14.40
C GLY A 177 6.00 -2.98 13.04
N HIS A 178 5.22 -4.04 12.77
CA HIS A 178 4.35 -4.16 11.60
C HIS A 178 3.14 -5.05 11.93
N TYR A 179 1.95 -4.63 11.53
CA TYR A 179 0.74 -5.43 11.57
C TYR A 179 -0.25 -5.00 10.49
N LEU A 180 -1.30 -5.81 10.29
CA LEU A 180 -2.40 -5.51 9.37
C LEU A 180 -3.63 -5.04 10.14
N ALA A 181 -4.31 -4.03 9.61
CA ALA A 181 -5.57 -3.55 10.17
C ALA A 181 -6.64 -3.45 9.08
N LYS A 182 -7.87 -3.84 9.41
CA LYS A 182 -9.01 -3.70 8.53
C LYS A 182 -9.49 -2.24 8.51
N PRO A 183 -9.51 -1.58 7.34
CA PRO A 183 -9.94 -0.19 7.26
C PRO A 183 -11.45 -0.06 7.03
N TYR A 184 -12.04 0.95 7.65
CA TYR A 184 -13.41 1.41 7.42
C TYR A 184 -13.39 2.92 7.20
N TYR A 185 -14.19 3.40 6.24
CA TYR A 185 -14.12 4.78 5.77
C TYR A 185 -15.46 5.49 5.95
N GLY A 186 -15.39 6.72 6.45
CA GLY A 186 -16.49 7.67 6.45
C GLY A 186 -16.01 9.01 5.92
N TYR A 187 -16.95 9.82 5.43
CA TYR A 187 -16.65 11.06 4.74
C TYR A 187 -17.53 12.19 5.22
N TYR A 188 -16.98 13.39 5.26
CA TYR A 188 -17.74 14.62 5.48
C TYR A 188 -17.02 15.82 4.84
N PRO A 189 -17.76 16.89 4.46
CA PRO A 189 -17.16 18.11 3.94
C PRO A 189 -16.09 18.65 4.90
N THR A 190 -14.92 19.05 4.39
CA THR A 190 -13.83 19.50 5.28
C THR A 190 -14.26 20.69 6.14
N ALA A 191 -14.00 20.60 7.46
CA ALA A 191 -14.48 21.54 8.49
C ALA A 191 -16.02 21.59 8.67
N GLY A 192 -16.75 20.62 8.12
CA GLY A 192 -18.19 20.40 8.30
C GLY A 192 -18.47 19.08 9.00
N SER A 193 -17.72 18.76 10.07
CA SER A 193 -17.94 17.50 10.80
C SER A 193 -19.31 17.51 11.48
N PRO A 194 -20.15 16.46 11.31
CA PRO A 194 -21.44 16.36 11.99
C PRO A 194 -21.31 15.88 13.45
N GLY A 195 -20.07 15.65 13.92
CA GLY A 195 -19.76 15.19 15.27
C GLY A 195 -19.76 13.67 15.42
N PRO A 196 -19.10 13.12 16.48
CA PRO A 196 -18.91 11.67 16.62
C PRO A 196 -20.20 10.85 16.72
N LEU A 197 -21.28 11.41 17.29
CA LEU A 197 -22.56 10.72 17.43
C LEU A 197 -23.29 10.52 16.10
N ALA A 198 -23.27 11.53 15.23
CA ALA A 198 -23.88 11.40 13.90
C ALA A 198 -23.02 10.48 13.03
N LEU A 199 -21.69 10.64 13.08
CA LEU A 199 -20.77 9.78 12.36
C LEU A 199 -20.87 8.32 12.80
N SER A 200 -21.01 8.02 14.10
CA SER A 200 -21.13 6.63 14.55
C SER A 200 -22.35 5.94 13.93
N LYS A 201 -23.49 6.64 13.83
CA LYS A 201 -24.69 6.13 13.15
C LYS A 201 -24.48 5.92 11.65
N GLU A 202 -23.75 6.81 10.98
CA GLU A 202 -23.40 6.63 9.56
C GLU A 202 -22.50 5.39 9.35
N PHE A 203 -21.55 5.14 10.25
CA PHE A 203 -20.70 3.96 10.21
C PHE A 203 -21.50 2.67 10.51
N GLU A 204 -22.37 2.67 11.52
CA GLU A 204 -23.28 1.55 11.82
C GLU A 204 -24.14 1.18 10.61
N ALA A 205 -24.67 2.18 9.90
CA ALA A 205 -25.46 1.97 8.69
C ALA A 205 -24.63 1.47 7.51
N SER A 206 -23.40 1.96 7.35
CA SER A 206 -22.48 1.59 6.26
C SER A 206 -21.85 0.21 6.47
N TYR A 207 -21.71 -0.21 7.73
CA TYR A 207 -21.02 -1.43 8.13
C TYR A 207 -21.85 -2.25 9.14
N PRO A 208 -23.09 -2.66 8.79
CA PRO A 208 -24.07 -3.23 9.74
C PRO A 208 -23.65 -4.58 10.34
N ASN A 209 -22.74 -5.30 9.69
CA ASN A 209 -22.26 -6.62 10.12
C ASN A 209 -20.95 -6.54 10.93
N THR A 210 -20.56 -5.35 11.37
CA THR A 210 -19.29 -5.11 12.06
C THR A 210 -19.55 -4.81 13.54
N ASN A 211 -18.89 -5.58 14.42
CA ASN A 211 -19.04 -5.42 15.87
C ASN A 211 -18.01 -4.43 16.43
N ILE A 212 -18.14 -3.16 16.06
CA ILE A 212 -17.26 -2.08 16.53
C ILE A 212 -18.11 -1.06 17.29
N ASP A 213 -17.63 -0.62 18.47
CA ASP A 213 -18.13 0.60 19.11
C ASP A 213 -17.60 1.81 18.33
N TRP A 214 -18.37 2.20 17.31
CA TRP A 214 -18.01 3.29 16.41
C TRP A 214 -17.83 4.60 17.16
N PHE A 215 -18.69 4.92 18.13
CA PHE A 215 -18.59 6.17 18.87
C PHE A 215 -17.24 6.30 19.59
N THR A 216 -16.79 5.21 20.22
CA THR A 216 -15.47 5.16 20.87
C THR A 216 -14.34 5.18 19.84
N ALA A 217 -14.39 4.32 18.81
CA ALA A 217 -13.37 4.24 17.77
C ALA A 217 -13.10 5.60 17.08
N LEU A 218 -14.16 6.39 16.83
CA LEU A 218 -14.05 7.71 16.20
C LEU A 218 -13.36 8.78 17.06
N LYS A 219 -13.25 8.55 18.38
CA LYS A 219 -12.56 9.43 19.34
C LYS A 219 -11.15 8.95 19.67
N THR A 220 -10.90 7.66 19.56
CA THR A 220 -9.58 7.05 19.74
C THR A 220 -8.69 7.41 18.54
N ARG A 221 -7.57 8.12 18.77
CA ARG A 221 -6.68 8.59 17.68
C ARG A 221 -5.52 7.66 17.38
N GLU A 222 -5.16 6.85 18.37
CA GLU A 222 -4.08 5.88 18.33
C GLU A 222 -4.47 4.68 19.18
N GLU A 223 -3.81 3.55 18.94
CA GLU A 223 -4.04 2.32 19.69
C GLU A 223 -3.49 2.45 21.13
N THR A 224 -4.37 2.70 22.10
CA THR A 224 -3.94 2.88 23.50
C THR A 224 -3.79 1.56 24.24
N ASN A 225 -4.52 0.53 23.81
CA ASN A 225 -4.46 -0.86 24.26
C ASN A 225 -4.35 -1.77 23.03
N LEU A 226 -3.69 -2.92 23.17
CA LEU A 226 -3.55 -3.88 22.07
C LEU A 226 -4.91 -4.28 21.48
N GLY A 227 -4.99 -4.25 20.15
CA GLY A 227 -6.20 -4.59 19.40
C GLY A 227 -7.28 -3.52 19.42
N GLN A 228 -7.07 -2.40 20.11
CA GLN A 228 -8.07 -1.36 20.20
C GLN A 228 -8.28 -0.69 18.84
N VAL A 229 -9.54 -0.61 18.41
CA VAL A 229 -9.94 0.12 17.21
C VAL A 229 -9.68 1.62 17.40
N TYR A 230 -9.04 2.24 16.42
CA TYR A 230 -8.69 3.67 16.44
C TYR A 230 -8.97 4.32 15.09
N SER A 231 -8.92 5.64 15.03
CA SER A 231 -9.20 6.39 13.83
C SER A 231 -8.32 7.62 13.63
N TYR A 232 -7.93 7.83 12.38
CA TYR A 232 -7.24 9.04 11.96
C TYR A 232 -7.99 9.71 10.81
N LYS A 233 -7.59 10.94 10.51
CA LYS A 233 -8.24 11.78 9.51
C LYS A 233 -7.21 12.27 8.52
N PHE A 234 -7.61 12.32 7.26
CA PHE A 234 -6.84 12.98 6.21
C PHE A 234 -7.82 13.62 5.23
N ASN A 235 -7.30 14.49 4.35
CA ASN A 235 -8.14 15.20 3.40
C ASN A 235 -7.83 14.75 1.97
N ILE A 236 -8.87 14.61 1.16
CA ILE A 236 -8.74 14.41 -0.28
C ILE A 236 -9.23 15.68 -0.99
N PRO A 237 -8.34 16.45 -1.62
CA PRO A 237 -8.72 17.57 -2.46
C PRO A 237 -9.00 17.12 -3.90
N VAL A 238 -9.92 17.81 -4.57
CA VAL A 238 -10.06 17.84 -6.03
C VAL A 238 -9.99 19.29 -6.47
N VAL A 239 -9.21 19.57 -7.51
CA VAL A 239 -8.98 20.94 -7.99
C VAL A 239 -8.98 20.93 -9.51
N TRP A 240 -9.78 21.82 -10.08
CA TRP A 240 -9.81 22.09 -11.52
C TRP A 240 -9.60 23.57 -11.77
N GLU A 241 -8.88 23.88 -12.86
CA GLU A 241 -8.66 25.24 -13.31
C GLU A 241 -9.01 25.34 -14.80
N PHE A 242 -9.83 26.32 -15.12
CA PHE A 242 -10.30 26.60 -16.47
C PHE A 242 -9.87 28.01 -16.85
N THR A 243 -9.35 28.19 -18.07
CA THR A 243 -9.00 29.51 -18.60
C THR A 243 -9.94 29.84 -19.74
N PHE A 244 -10.57 31.00 -19.67
CA PHE A 244 -11.54 31.48 -20.65
C PHE A 244 -10.90 32.56 -21.54
N ASN A 245 -11.32 32.62 -22.79
CA ASN A 245 -10.85 33.66 -23.71
C ASN A 245 -11.54 34.99 -23.40
N ASP A 246 -12.84 34.94 -23.10
CA ASP A 246 -13.63 36.09 -22.67
C ASP A 246 -14.04 35.89 -21.18
N PRO A 247 -13.64 36.79 -20.27
CA PRO A 247 -14.05 36.73 -18.86
C PRO A 247 -15.57 36.76 -18.63
N THR A 248 -16.36 37.24 -19.59
CA THR A 248 -17.82 37.26 -19.48
C THR A 248 -18.47 35.89 -19.72
N GLU A 249 -17.72 34.93 -20.28
CA GLU A 249 -18.16 33.54 -20.47
C GLU A 249 -17.97 32.67 -19.22
N ILE A 250 -17.32 33.20 -18.17
CA ILE A 250 -17.08 32.44 -16.94
C ILE A 250 -18.42 32.21 -16.23
N PRO A 251 -18.81 30.95 -15.95
CA PRO A 251 -20.04 30.67 -15.25
C PRO A 251 -19.98 31.20 -13.82
N GLU A 252 -21.08 31.82 -13.37
CA GLU A 252 -21.25 32.23 -11.98
C GLU A 252 -21.69 31.03 -11.12
N LEU A 253 -20.73 30.41 -10.42
CA LEU A 253 -20.98 29.30 -9.51
C LEU A 253 -21.05 29.83 -8.08
N THR A 254 -22.19 30.40 -7.67
CA THR A 254 -22.31 31.16 -6.41
C THR A 254 -22.57 30.32 -5.17
N ASP A 255 -23.09 29.10 -5.33
CA ASP A 255 -23.41 28.21 -4.22
C ASP A 255 -22.91 26.78 -4.47
N ARG A 256 -23.09 25.95 -3.45
CA ARG A 256 -22.59 24.58 -3.44
C ARG A 256 -23.28 23.73 -4.50
N GLU A 257 -24.59 23.89 -4.65
CA GLU A 257 -25.43 23.16 -5.57
C GLU A 257 -25.03 23.47 -7.01
N ALA A 258 -24.84 24.74 -7.37
CA ALA A 258 -24.35 25.16 -8.68
C ALA A 258 -22.98 24.55 -9.02
N ILE A 259 -22.06 24.49 -8.05
CA ILE A 259 -20.76 23.84 -8.25
C ILE A 259 -20.93 22.33 -8.45
N MET A 260 -21.78 21.68 -7.65
CA MET A 260 -22.05 20.25 -7.76
C MET A 260 -22.66 19.89 -9.11
N ASP A 261 -23.63 20.68 -9.58
CA ASP A 261 -24.27 20.50 -10.88
C ASP A 261 -23.22 20.61 -12.00
N TRP A 262 -22.41 21.68 -11.99
CA TRP A 262 -21.32 21.87 -12.95
C TRP A 262 -20.30 20.72 -12.97
N VAL A 263 -19.90 20.23 -11.79
CA VAL A 263 -19.00 19.07 -11.67
C VAL A 263 -19.65 17.79 -12.20
N SER A 264 -20.95 17.62 -11.98
CA SER A 264 -21.68 16.42 -12.39
C SER A 264 -21.98 16.37 -13.89
N GLU A 265 -22.15 17.53 -14.53
CA GLU A 265 -22.44 17.66 -15.96
C GLU A 265 -21.18 17.50 -16.84
N SER A 266 -20.00 17.75 -16.29
CA SER A 266 -18.73 17.50 -16.98
C SER A 266 -18.38 16.01 -16.93
N PRO A 267 -18.28 15.30 -18.07
CA PRO A 267 -17.91 13.88 -18.08
C PRO A 267 -16.55 13.62 -17.44
N GLU A 268 -15.61 14.54 -17.61
CA GLU A 268 -14.24 14.45 -17.10
C GLU A 268 -14.22 14.58 -15.57
N MET A 269 -14.87 15.60 -15.01
CA MET A 269 -14.91 15.81 -13.56
C MET A 269 -15.76 14.74 -12.85
N ALA A 270 -16.91 14.38 -13.43
CA ALA A 270 -17.77 13.31 -12.92
C ALA A 270 -17.02 11.97 -12.88
N SER A 271 -16.19 11.67 -13.90
CA SER A 271 -15.34 10.47 -13.89
C SER A 271 -14.35 10.47 -12.73
N VAL A 272 -13.74 11.62 -12.40
CA VAL A 272 -12.84 11.73 -11.25
C VAL A 272 -13.58 11.44 -9.94
N ILE A 273 -14.77 12.03 -9.73
CA ILE A 273 -15.57 11.80 -8.52
C ILE A 273 -16.02 10.33 -8.42
N LEU A 274 -16.42 9.73 -9.54
CA LEU A 274 -16.80 8.32 -9.60
C LEU A 274 -15.62 7.40 -9.24
N LYS A 275 -14.43 7.65 -9.79
CA LYS A 275 -13.20 6.90 -9.46
C LYS A 275 -12.83 7.05 -7.98
N LEU A 276 -13.05 8.24 -7.42
CA LEU A 276 -12.87 8.49 -6.00
C LEU A 276 -13.89 7.77 -5.13
N ASN A 277 -15.01 7.28 -5.68
CA ASN A 277 -16.06 6.59 -4.95
C ASN A 277 -16.46 7.29 -3.62
N ILE A 278 -16.40 8.62 -3.63
CA ILE A 278 -16.81 9.48 -2.52
C ILE A 278 -17.98 10.29 -3.04
N PRO A 279 -19.14 10.26 -2.36
CA PRO A 279 -20.30 11.00 -2.82
C PRO A 279 -20.00 12.50 -2.94
N ILE A 280 -20.47 13.12 -4.03
CA ILE A 280 -20.16 14.51 -4.39
C ILE A 280 -20.58 15.49 -3.28
N GLU A 281 -21.61 15.15 -2.51
CA GLU A 281 -22.12 15.90 -1.38
C GLU A 281 -21.23 15.84 -0.12
N LYS A 282 -20.26 14.93 -0.09
CA LYS A 282 -19.28 14.81 0.99
C LYS A 282 -18.07 15.72 0.79
N TYR A 283 -18.04 16.51 -0.27
CA TYR A 283 -17.04 17.55 -0.50
C TYR A 283 -17.53 18.91 -0.03
N ARG A 284 -16.60 19.69 0.54
CA ARG A 284 -16.78 21.13 0.69
C ARG A 284 -16.34 21.80 -0.60
N TRP A 285 -17.32 22.31 -1.34
CA TRP A 285 -17.12 22.98 -2.62
C TRP A 285 -16.83 24.47 -2.45
N LYS A 286 -15.94 24.97 -3.31
CA LYS A 286 -15.63 26.39 -3.50
C LYS A 286 -15.30 26.64 -4.96
N SER A 287 -15.72 27.79 -5.46
CA SER A 287 -15.34 28.35 -6.75
C SER A 287 -14.65 29.70 -6.49
N ASP A 288 -13.65 30.02 -7.30
CA ASP A 288 -12.96 31.31 -7.24
C ASP A 288 -12.67 31.78 -8.68
N ILE A 289 -12.98 33.03 -8.99
CA ILE A 289 -12.67 33.66 -10.30
C ILE A 289 -11.51 34.63 -10.11
N HIS A 290 -10.44 34.46 -10.89
CA HIS A 290 -9.28 35.34 -10.91
C HIS A 290 -8.90 35.71 -12.35
N GLY A 291 -9.20 36.95 -12.75
CA GLY A 291 -9.00 37.39 -14.14
C GLY A 291 -9.88 36.59 -15.09
N ASN A 292 -9.28 35.90 -16.06
CA ASN A 292 -9.97 35.02 -17.00
C ASN A 292 -9.97 33.54 -16.58
N LYS A 293 -9.70 33.24 -15.30
CA LYS A 293 -9.62 31.87 -14.79
C LYS A 293 -10.71 31.57 -13.77
N LEU A 294 -11.33 30.40 -13.93
CA LEU A 294 -12.20 29.79 -12.93
C LEU A 294 -11.45 28.65 -12.25
N SER A 295 -11.39 28.68 -10.92
CA SER A 295 -10.91 27.55 -10.12
C SER A 295 -12.07 26.91 -9.37
N ILE A 296 -12.21 25.59 -9.48
CA ILE A 296 -13.18 24.80 -8.74
C ILE A 296 -12.41 23.88 -7.79
N LYS A 297 -12.73 23.95 -6.50
CA LYS A 297 -12.07 23.20 -5.44
C LYS A 297 -13.08 22.45 -4.60
N GLY A 298 -12.92 21.14 -4.51
CA GLY A 298 -13.62 20.28 -3.55
C GLY A 298 -12.64 19.77 -2.52
N LYS A 299 -13.03 19.73 -1.25
CA LYS A 299 -12.23 19.08 -0.21
C LYS A 299 -13.11 18.27 0.74
N THR A 300 -12.83 16.97 0.83
CA THR A 300 -13.49 16.07 1.78
C THR A 300 -12.51 15.65 2.87
N THR A 301 -13.01 15.46 4.10
CA THR A 301 -12.26 14.81 5.16
C THR A 301 -12.66 13.35 5.20
N VAL A 302 -11.67 12.48 5.01
CA VAL A 302 -11.80 11.04 5.19
C VAL A 302 -11.52 10.73 6.67
N LEU A 303 -12.41 9.97 7.27
CA LEU A 303 -12.25 9.38 8.59
C LEU A 303 -11.98 7.88 8.38
N CYS A 304 -10.73 7.47 8.61
CA CYS A 304 -10.33 6.08 8.47
C CYS A 304 -10.28 5.47 9.87
N VAL A 305 -11.14 4.47 10.10
CA VAL A 305 -11.14 3.64 11.29
C VAL A 305 -10.36 2.37 10.98
N LEU A 306 -9.39 2.04 11.83
CA LEU A 306 -8.56 0.85 11.72
C LEU A 306 -8.90 -0.11 12.84
N GLU A 307 -9.28 -1.33 12.48
CA GLU A 307 -9.45 -2.46 13.38
C GLU A 307 -8.24 -3.39 13.23
N PRO A 308 -7.30 -3.42 14.19
CA PRO A 308 -6.15 -4.31 14.12
C PRO A 308 -6.58 -5.77 14.04
N ILE A 309 -5.91 -6.55 13.20
CA ILE A 309 -6.21 -7.98 13.03
C ILE A 309 -5.42 -8.77 14.07
N LEU A 310 -6.13 -9.44 14.96
CA LEU A 310 -5.59 -10.27 16.04
C LEU A 310 -5.57 -11.76 15.64
N GLN A 311 -4.81 -12.56 16.37
CA GLN A 311 -4.85 -14.01 16.19
C GLN A 311 -6.25 -14.56 16.51
N GLU A 312 -6.75 -15.49 15.70
CA GLU A 312 -8.13 -16.02 15.83
C GLU A 312 -8.39 -16.67 17.20
N ASN A 313 -7.35 -17.29 17.79
CA ASN A 313 -7.44 -17.98 19.08
C ASN A 313 -6.78 -17.20 20.22
N ASP A 314 -6.24 -16.00 19.96
CA ASP A 314 -5.54 -15.20 20.95
C ASP A 314 -5.66 -13.70 20.68
N ALA A 315 -6.57 -13.04 21.41
CA ALA A 315 -6.74 -11.59 21.32
C ALA A 315 -5.61 -10.79 22.01
N THR A 316 -4.57 -11.46 22.52
CA THR A 316 -3.40 -10.83 23.16
C THR A 316 -2.20 -10.69 22.22
N GLU A 317 -2.36 -11.05 20.94
CA GLU A 317 -1.34 -10.86 19.92
C GLU A 317 -1.94 -10.46 18.56
N TYR A 318 -1.22 -9.64 17.79
CA TYR A 318 -1.57 -9.43 16.39
C TYR A 318 -1.40 -10.71 15.58
N ARG A 319 -2.23 -10.89 14.57
CA ARG A 319 -2.01 -11.94 13.59
C ARG A 319 -0.73 -11.67 12.83
N SER A 320 0.17 -12.65 12.81
CA SER A 320 1.42 -12.56 12.05
C SER A 320 1.10 -12.34 10.57
N PRO A 321 1.72 -11.36 9.90
CA PRO A 321 1.45 -11.03 8.49
C PRO A 321 2.15 -12.02 7.54
N GLU A 322 1.86 -13.32 7.69
CA GLU A 322 2.46 -14.39 6.89
C GLU A 322 1.91 -14.41 5.45
N PHE A 323 2.81 -14.36 4.47
CA PHE A 323 2.43 -14.26 3.05
C PHE A 323 1.74 -15.51 2.48
N SER A 324 1.80 -16.64 3.19
CA SER A 324 1.06 -17.85 2.86
C SER A 324 -0.41 -17.81 3.31
N ASP A 325 -0.79 -16.86 4.15
CA ASP A 325 -2.14 -16.74 4.65
C ASP A 325 -3.05 -16.04 3.63
N ALA A 326 -3.82 -16.85 2.89
CA ALA A 326 -4.76 -16.37 1.87
C ALA A 326 -5.94 -15.56 2.43
N SER A 327 -6.16 -15.55 3.75
CA SER A 327 -7.14 -14.65 4.38
C SER A 327 -6.59 -13.23 4.55
N LEU A 328 -5.26 -13.07 4.57
CA LEU A 328 -4.57 -11.80 4.74
C LEU A 328 -4.04 -11.23 3.42
N TYR A 329 -3.69 -12.09 2.48
CA TYR A 329 -3.02 -11.72 1.24
C TYR A 329 -3.70 -12.31 0.02
N HIS A 330 -3.76 -11.48 -1.02
CA HIS A 330 -3.97 -11.94 -2.37
C HIS A 330 -2.62 -12.37 -2.97
N ILE A 331 -2.59 -13.55 -3.58
CA ILE A 331 -1.38 -14.16 -4.15
C ILE A 331 -1.70 -14.51 -5.61
N LEU A 332 -0.95 -13.92 -6.55
CA LEU A 332 -1.04 -14.19 -7.99
C LEU A 332 0.17 -14.92 -8.53
#